data_AF-A0A6P3ZLX3-F1
#
_entry.id   AF-A0A6P3ZLX3-F1
#
_cell.length_a   1.000
_cell.length_b   1.000
_cell.length_c   1.000
_cell.angle_alpha   90.00
_cell.angle_beta   90.00
_cell.angle_gamma   90.00
#
_symmetry.space_group_name_H-M   'P 1'
#
loop_
_entity.id
_entity.type
_entity.pdbx_description
1 polymer ?
#
loop_
_entity_poly.entity_id
_entity_poly.type
_entity_poly.pdbx_seq_one_letter_code
_entity_poly.pdbx_strand_id
1 'polypeptide(L)'
;MPTNNPKMIITDQDPTMTKAIAHSLPNTFHRYCSWHILEKFSTYLNAITYRDFYKDFRQCIWELECPMEFERKWETIVEKVSLYDNDWLRSIFEMHKRWVPANVNHIFSAGMSSNQRVESSHALFKKYVSKKNLLMDFILQFNRTVAHQHNKDLAADHVDINEKPLLKLPLEMEKQMAKIYTRKIFLKFQDELWQSLITMPQLVRENDTHKVYTVESGPHDGVHRAREIAYDKGSNYASCSFKKFES
;
A
#
# COMPACT_ATOMS: atom_id res chain seq x y z
N MET A 1 -19.77 0.03 -17.21
CA MET A 1 -18.57 0.67 -16.64
C MET A 1 -19.02 1.53 -15.47
N PRO A 2 -18.28 1.61 -14.36
CA PRO A 2 -18.63 2.54 -13.28
C PRO A 2 -18.66 3.97 -13.85
N THR A 3 -19.71 4.72 -13.55
CA THR A 3 -19.97 6.07 -14.11
C THR A 3 -19.25 7.19 -13.37
N ASN A 4 -18.51 6.86 -12.29
CA ASN A 4 -17.84 7.83 -11.44
C ASN A 4 -16.33 7.83 -11.68
N ASN A 5 -15.73 9.02 -11.63
CA ASN A 5 -14.28 9.19 -11.68
C ASN A 5 -13.60 8.41 -10.54
N PRO A 6 -12.38 7.88 -10.76
CA PRO A 6 -11.64 7.19 -9.71
C PRO A 6 -11.33 8.15 -8.55
N LYS A 7 -11.39 7.67 -7.31
CA LYS A 7 -11.00 8.47 -6.13
C LYS A 7 -9.50 8.79 -6.11
N MET A 8 -8.66 7.86 -6.59
CA MET A 8 -7.21 8.00 -6.65
C MET A 8 -6.66 7.43 -7.95
N ILE A 9 -5.63 8.10 -8.50
CA ILE A 9 -4.75 7.57 -9.53
C ILE A 9 -3.31 7.59 -9.02
N ILE A 10 -2.59 6.50 -9.24
CA ILE A 10 -1.16 6.39 -8.95
C ILE A 10 -0.40 6.47 -10.27
N THR A 11 0.61 7.34 -10.37
CA THR A 11 1.54 7.36 -11.50
C THR A 11 2.96 7.68 -11.05
N ASP A 12 3.89 7.62 -11.97
CA ASP A 12 5.24 8.11 -11.76
C ASP A 12 5.22 9.64 -11.71
N GLN A 13 6.39 10.22 -11.40
CA GLN A 13 6.59 11.67 -11.31
C GLN A 13 6.71 12.30 -12.70
N ASP A 14 5.69 12.13 -13.53
CA ASP A 14 5.61 12.71 -14.88
C ASP A 14 4.79 14.02 -14.85
N PRO A 15 5.40 15.18 -15.16
CA PRO A 15 4.71 16.47 -15.12
C PRO A 15 3.53 16.57 -16.11
N THR A 16 3.59 15.87 -17.24
CA THR A 16 2.53 15.84 -18.24
C THR A 16 1.33 15.08 -17.72
N MET A 17 1.55 13.91 -17.11
CA MET A 17 0.51 13.14 -16.44
C MET A 17 -0.12 13.94 -15.29
N THR A 18 0.70 14.61 -14.46
CA THR A 18 0.19 15.47 -13.38
C THR A 18 -0.76 16.54 -13.91
N LYS A 19 -0.40 17.22 -15.00
CA LYS A 19 -1.24 18.25 -15.63
C LYS A 19 -2.50 17.64 -16.26
N ALA A 20 -2.36 16.55 -16.99
CA ALA A 20 -3.47 15.89 -17.67
C ALA A 20 -4.52 15.36 -16.69
N ILE A 21 -4.08 14.74 -15.58
CA ILE A 21 -4.98 14.25 -14.51
C ILE A 21 -5.68 15.43 -13.85
N ALA A 22 -4.95 16.49 -13.48
CA ALA A 22 -5.56 17.67 -12.86
C ALA A 22 -6.63 18.33 -13.77
N HIS A 23 -6.40 18.32 -15.09
CA HIS A 23 -7.34 18.89 -16.06
C HIS A 23 -8.54 17.97 -16.33
N SER A 24 -8.30 16.67 -16.52
CA SER A 24 -9.32 15.72 -17.00
C SER A 24 -10.12 15.10 -15.85
N LEU A 25 -9.53 15.03 -14.66
CA LEU A 25 -10.04 14.35 -13.47
C LEU A 25 -9.79 15.23 -12.22
N PRO A 26 -10.38 16.44 -12.13
CA PRO A 26 -10.09 17.41 -11.08
C PRO A 26 -10.45 16.93 -9.66
N ASN A 27 -11.38 15.98 -9.55
CA ASN A 27 -11.82 15.39 -8.28
C ASN A 27 -11.07 14.10 -7.92
N THR A 28 -10.09 13.68 -8.73
CA THR A 28 -9.27 12.49 -8.48
C THR A 28 -7.98 12.89 -7.79
N PHE A 29 -7.69 12.27 -6.65
CA PHE A 29 -6.41 12.47 -5.98
C PHE A 29 -5.28 11.82 -6.77
N HIS A 30 -4.29 12.63 -7.14
CA HIS A 30 -3.10 12.15 -7.84
C HIS A 30 -1.97 11.84 -6.86
N ARG A 31 -1.66 10.55 -6.73
CA ARG A 31 -0.58 10.02 -5.89
C ARG A 31 0.62 9.65 -6.75
N TYR A 32 1.83 9.99 -6.31
CA TYR A 32 3.04 9.47 -6.95
C TYR A 32 3.40 8.08 -6.42
N CYS A 33 3.90 7.24 -7.32
CA CYS A 33 4.38 5.89 -7.04
C CYS A 33 5.60 5.95 -6.09
N SER A 34 5.40 5.51 -4.84
CA SER A 34 6.46 5.49 -3.84
C SER A 34 7.58 4.52 -4.24
N TRP A 35 7.26 3.44 -4.97
CA TRP A 35 8.24 2.45 -5.43
C TRP A 35 9.26 3.05 -6.41
N HIS A 36 8.79 3.74 -7.46
CA HIS A 36 9.69 4.41 -8.41
C HIS A 36 10.52 5.53 -7.77
N ILE A 37 9.99 6.19 -6.73
CA ILE A 37 10.75 7.16 -5.93
C ILE A 37 11.87 6.44 -5.18
N LEU A 38 11.58 5.32 -4.53
CA LEU A 38 12.53 4.53 -3.77
C LEU A 38 13.64 3.93 -4.64
N GLU A 39 13.34 3.46 -5.86
CA GLU A 39 14.38 2.96 -6.79
C GLU A 39 15.45 4.02 -7.10
N LYS A 40 15.02 5.28 -7.24
CA LYS A 40 15.91 6.41 -7.55
C LYS A 40 16.86 6.78 -6.41
N PHE A 41 16.62 6.35 -5.16
CA PHE A 41 17.56 6.61 -4.05
C PHE A 41 18.97 6.12 -4.38
N SER A 42 19.10 4.95 -5.02
CA SER A 42 20.39 4.38 -5.43
C SER A 42 21.14 5.21 -6.49
N THR A 43 20.42 6.06 -7.23
CA THR A 43 20.96 6.91 -8.29
C THR A 43 21.38 8.27 -7.75
N TYR A 44 20.60 8.84 -6.81
CA TYR A 44 20.80 10.20 -6.29
C TYR A 44 21.54 10.25 -4.95
N LEU A 45 21.76 9.10 -4.32
CA LEU A 45 22.67 8.96 -3.18
C LEU A 45 23.95 8.30 -3.66
N ASN A 46 25.09 8.74 -3.11
CA ASN A 46 26.35 8.04 -3.34
C ASN A 46 26.27 6.61 -2.74
N ALA A 47 27.10 5.70 -3.25
CA ALA A 47 27.03 4.29 -2.91
C ALA A 47 27.18 3.99 -1.41
N ILE A 48 28.03 4.73 -0.69
CA ILE A 48 28.26 4.56 0.74
C ILE A 48 27.03 4.99 1.52
N THR A 49 26.53 6.19 1.25
CA THR A 49 25.33 6.74 1.88
C THR A 49 24.10 5.86 1.61
N TYR A 50 23.91 5.40 0.37
CA TYR A 50 22.83 4.49 0.04
C TYR A 50 22.92 3.18 0.84
N ARG A 51 24.10 2.54 0.86
CA ARG A 51 24.31 1.29 1.61
C ARG A 51 24.00 1.45 3.10
N ASP A 52 24.46 2.55 3.70
CA ASP A 52 24.45 2.71 5.16
C ASP A 52 23.12 3.30 5.69
N PHE A 53 22.45 4.14 4.90
CA PHE A 53 21.29 4.93 5.38
C PHE A 53 19.98 4.70 4.62
N TYR A 54 19.97 3.96 3.50
CA TYR A 54 18.72 3.69 2.77
C TYR A 54 17.68 2.98 3.66
N LYS A 55 18.14 2.13 4.60
CA LYS A 55 17.25 1.51 5.58
C LYS A 55 16.55 2.57 6.44
N ASP A 56 17.27 3.55 6.96
CA ASP A 56 16.70 4.63 7.79
C ASP A 56 15.63 5.43 7.02
N PHE A 57 15.91 5.77 5.76
CA PHE A 57 14.91 6.42 4.89
C PHE A 57 13.69 5.54 4.65
N ARG A 58 13.89 4.24 4.35
CA ARG A 58 12.80 3.28 4.14
C ARG A 58 11.91 3.17 5.38
N GLN A 59 12.50 3.09 6.57
CA GLN A 59 11.75 3.04 7.82
C GLN A 59 10.98 4.35 8.06
N CYS A 60 11.64 5.49 7.86
CA CYS A 60 10.98 6.80 7.94
C CYS A 60 9.75 6.89 7.04
N ILE A 61 9.82 6.38 5.81
CA ILE A 61 8.74 6.46 4.81
C ILE A 61 7.59 5.49 5.13
N TRP A 62 7.89 4.24 5.49
CA TRP A 62 6.88 3.17 5.58
C TRP A 62 6.36 2.92 6.99
N GLU A 63 7.17 3.20 7.99
CA GLU A 63 6.84 2.85 9.37
C GLU A 63 6.20 4.03 10.11
N LEU A 64 6.33 5.27 9.65
CA LEU A 64 5.70 6.42 10.31
C LEU A 64 4.28 6.63 9.81
N GLU A 65 3.36 6.80 10.74
CA GLU A 65 1.92 6.93 10.47
C GLU A 65 1.47 8.41 10.54
N CYS A 66 2.19 9.23 11.32
CA CYS A 66 1.92 10.66 11.48
C CYS A 66 2.78 11.50 10.52
N PRO A 67 2.17 12.42 9.74
CA PRO A 67 2.91 13.38 8.90
C PRO A 67 4.00 14.15 9.64
N MET A 68 3.71 14.65 10.85
CA MET A 68 4.67 15.44 11.63
C MET A 68 5.85 14.59 12.12
N GLU A 69 5.61 13.35 12.51
CA GLU A 69 6.69 12.42 12.89
C GLU A 69 7.58 12.08 11.70
N PHE A 70 6.96 11.88 10.52
CA PHE A 70 7.66 11.70 9.27
C PHE A 70 8.57 12.88 8.96
N GLU A 71 8.04 14.10 8.96
CA GLU A 71 8.81 15.32 8.65
C GLU A 71 10.01 15.46 9.59
N ARG A 72 9.78 15.34 10.90
CA ARG A 72 10.85 15.42 11.91
C ARG A 72 11.92 14.34 11.75
N LYS A 73 11.50 13.08 11.52
CA LYS A 73 12.45 11.97 11.34
C LYS A 73 13.23 12.09 10.04
N TRP A 74 12.57 12.54 8.97
CA TRP A 74 13.20 12.80 7.68
C TRP A 74 14.29 13.86 7.82
N GLU A 75 13.96 15.00 8.43
CA GLU A 75 14.93 16.06 8.74
C GLU A 75 16.12 15.47 9.50
N THR A 76 15.88 14.79 10.63
CA THR A 76 16.94 14.16 11.44
C THR A 76 17.89 13.27 10.61
N ILE A 77 17.36 12.49 9.66
CA ILE A 77 18.17 11.62 8.79
C ILE A 77 19.00 12.48 7.82
N VAL A 78 18.39 13.48 7.17
CA VAL A 78 19.08 14.39 6.25
C VAL A 78 20.20 15.14 6.97
N GLU A 79 19.97 15.57 8.22
CA GLU A 79 20.97 16.25 9.06
C GLU A 79 22.17 15.35 9.35
N LYS A 80 21.88 14.15 9.88
CA LYS A 80 22.88 13.16 10.27
C LYS A 80 23.82 12.77 9.11
N VAL A 81 23.31 12.79 7.89
CA VAL A 81 24.04 12.37 6.68
C VAL A 81 24.54 13.57 5.87
N SER A 82 24.30 14.81 6.33
CA SER A 82 24.72 16.06 5.66
C SER A 82 24.23 16.15 4.21
N LEU A 83 22.96 15.81 3.96
CA LEU A 83 22.36 15.76 2.62
C LEU A 83 21.50 17.00 2.29
N TYR A 84 21.64 18.09 3.04
CA TYR A 84 20.84 19.31 2.85
C TYR A 84 20.96 19.92 1.44
N ASP A 85 22.13 19.77 0.82
CA ASP A 85 22.43 20.30 -0.52
C ASP A 85 22.02 19.33 -1.65
N ASN A 86 21.39 18.19 -1.33
CA ASN A 86 20.88 17.27 -2.34
C ASN A 86 19.55 17.76 -2.90
N ASP A 87 19.60 18.44 -4.05
CA ASP A 87 18.42 19.01 -4.72
C ASP A 87 17.33 17.96 -5.01
N TRP A 88 17.73 16.73 -5.34
CA TRP A 88 16.76 15.67 -5.59
C TRP A 88 16.01 15.29 -4.32
N LEU A 89 16.70 15.04 -3.20
CA LEU A 89 16.05 14.74 -1.92
C LEU A 89 15.13 15.87 -1.47
N ARG A 90 15.55 17.12 -1.65
CA ARG A 90 14.71 18.30 -1.36
C ARG A 90 13.43 18.29 -2.20
N SER A 91 13.54 18.07 -3.50
CA SER A 91 12.37 17.99 -4.40
C SER A 91 11.41 16.84 -4.04
N ILE A 92 11.95 15.68 -3.65
CA ILE A 92 11.16 14.53 -3.23
C ILE A 92 10.44 14.81 -1.91
N PHE A 93 11.12 15.48 -0.98
CA PHE A 93 10.52 15.92 0.27
C PHE A 93 9.42 16.95 0.03
N GLU A 94 9.60 17.96 -0.82
CA GLU A 94 8.54 18.94 -1.14
C GLU A 94 7.24 18.27 -1.63
N MET A 95 7.37 17.12 -2.31
CA MET A 95 6.24 16.34 -2.81
C MET A 95 5.68 15.32 -1.80
N HIS A 96 6.16 15.25 -0.55
CA HIS A 96 5.81 14.21 0.43
C HIS A 96 4.30 13.97 0.60
N LYS A 97 3.48 15.02 0.51
CA LYS A 97 2.02 14.95 0.59
C LYS A 97 1.35 14.14 -0.52
N ARG A 98 2.07 13.83 -1.60
CA ARG A 98 1.59 13.05 -2.75
C ARG A 98 2.09 11.62 -2.79
N TRP A 99 3.00 11.19 -1.93
CA TRP A 99 3.60 9.85 -2.08
C TRP A 99 3.96 9.14 -0.77
N VAL A 100 4.12 9.88 0.33
CA VAL A 100 4.41 9.29 1.63
C VAL A 100 3.13 8.72 2.25
N PRO A 101 3.09 7.43 2.63
CA PRO A 101 1.93 6.77 3.22
C PRO A 101 1.22 7.59 4.31
N ALA A 102 1.97 8.15 5.26
CA ALA A 102 1.44 8.98 6.34
C ALA A 102 0.55 10.15 5.85
N ASN A 103 0.81 10.68 4.65
CA ASN A 103 0.05 11.80 4.08
C ASN A 103 -1.08 11.37 3.14
N VAL A 104 -0.97 10.19 2.53
CA VAL A 104 -1.86 9.75 1.44
C VAL A 104 -2.88 8.71 1.87
N ASN A 105 -2.83 8.24 3.12
CA ASN A 105 -3.76 7.26 3.68
C ASN A 105 -5.19 7.79 3.93
N HIS A 106 -5.46 9.07 3.63
CA HIS A 106 -6.81 9.63 3.69
C HIS A 106 -7.73 9.13 2.57
N ILE A 107 -7.19 8.42 1.57
CA ILE A 107 -7.98 7.71 0.54
C ILE A 107 -7.56 6.24 0.53
N PHE A 108 -8.55 5.35 0.66
CA PHE A 108 -8.32 3.91 0.61
C PHE A 108 -7.59 3.49 -0.67
N SER A 109 -6.44 2.85 -0.49
CA SER A 109 -5.61 2.36 -1.60
C SER A 109 -5.37 0.84 -1.54
N ALA A 110 -6.02 0.11 -0.63
CA ALA A 110 -5.79 -1.33 -0.43
C ALA A 110 -4.30 -1.73 -0.28
N GLY A 111 -3.48 -0.83 0.26
CA GLY A 111 -2.03 -1.02 0.38
C GLY A 111 -1.24 -0.86 -0.92
N MET A 112 -1.87 -0.35 -1.99
CA MET A 112 -1.17 -0.01 -3.23
C MET A 112 -0.26 1.20 -2.99
N SER A 113 1.05 0.96 -3.12
CA SER A 113 2.11 1.97 -3.06
C SER A 113 2.76 2.25 -4.41
N SER A 114 2.33 1.50 -5.43
CA SER A 114 2.95 1.49 -6.73
C SER A 114 1.93 1.23 -7.84
N ASN A 115 2.37 1.36 -9.09
CA ASN A 115 1.57 0.94 -10.24
C ASN A 115 1.65 -0.58 -10.39
N GLN A 116 1.30 -1.32 -9.33
CA GLN A 116 1.54 -2.76 -9.12
C GLN A 116 1.22 -3.63 -10.34
N ARG A 117 0.19 -3.28 -11.11
CA ARG A 117 -0.21 -3.97 -12.35
C ARG A 117 0.85 -3.86 -13.46
N VAL A 118 1.43 -2.68 -13.66
CA VAL A 118 2.45 -2.42 -14.68
C VAL A 118 3.78 -3.02 -14.26
N GLU A 119 4.15 -2.87 -12.98
CA GLU A 119 5.40 -3.42 -12.43
C GLU A 119 5.42 -4.95 -12.42
N SER A 120 4.32 -5.61 -12.03
CA SER A 120 4.22 -7.08 -12.11
C SER A 120 4.29 -7.58 -13.56
N SER A 121 3.64 -6.88 -14.49
CA SER A 121 3.75 -7.19 -15.92
C SER A 121 5.19 -7.03 -16.40
N HIS A 122 5.85 -5.91 -16.09
CA HIS A 122 7.26 -5.71 -16.43
C HIS A 122 8.18 -6.75 -15.80
N ALA A 123 7.99 -7.10 -14.53
CA ALA A 123 8.78 -8.11 -13.85
C ALA A 123 8.59 -9.51 -14.45
N LEU A 124 7.36 -9.84 -14.88
CA LEU A 124 7.08 -11.05 -15.64
C LEU A 124 7.85 -11.03 -16.97
N PHE A 125 7.68 -10.00 -17.80
CA PHE A 125 8.29 -9.96 -19.12
C PHE A 125 9.82 -9.82 -19.08
N LYS A 126 10.41 -9.14 -18.08
CA LYS A 126 11.87 -9.08 -17.89
C LYS A 126 12.52 -10.46 -17.74
N LYS A 127 11.79 -11.48 -17.27
CA LYS A 127 12.30 -12.86 -17.17
C LYS A 127 12.43 -13.55 -18.53
N TYR A 128 11.72 -13.05 -19.52
CA TYR A 128 11.52 -13.73 -20.79
C TYR A 128 12.02 -12.91 -21.98
N VAL A 129 12.20 -11.60 -21.81
CA VAL A 129 12.57 -10.66 -22.87
C VAL A 129 13.87 -9.96 -22.49
N SER A 130 14.85 -9.98 -23.39
CA SER A 130 16.09 -9.21 -23.29
C SER A 130 16.19 -8.18 -24.42
N LYS A 131 17.07 -7.20 -24.26
CA LYS A 131 17.38 -6.20 -25.30
C LYS A 131 17.95 -6.82 -26.58
N LYS A 132 18.35 -8.10 -26.56
CA LYS A 132 18.95 -8.81 -27.70
C LYS A 132 17.95 -9.66 -28.50
N ASN A 133 16.71 -9.78 -28.04
CA ASN A 133 15.69 -10.56 -28.73
C ASN A 133 15.28 -9.86 -30.03
N LEU A 134 15.06 -10.62 -31.11
CA LEU A 134 14.39 -10.11 -32.30
C LEU A 134 12.91 -9.86 -31.98
N LEU A 135 12.25 -9.02 -32.79
CA LEU A 135 10.82 -8.74 -32.62
C LEU A 135 9.97 -10.02 -32.66
N MET A 136 10.32 -10.97 -33.54
CA MET A 136 9.61 -12.25 -33.64
C MET A 136 9.80 -13.12 -32.39
N ASP A 137 11.01 -13.14 -31.81
CA ASP A 137 11.26 -13.85 -30.55
C ASP A 137 10.44 -13.24 -29.41
N PHE A 138 10.33 -11.91 -29.39
CA PHE A 138 9.48 -11.21 -28.43
C PHE A 138 8.01 -11.62 -28.57
N ILE A 139 7.44 -11.64 -29.78
CA ILE A 139 6.03 -12.00 -29.99
C ILE A 139 5.76 -13.43 -29.54
N LEU A 140 6.62 -14.38 -29.93
CA LEU A 140 6.49 -15.78 -29.53
C LEU A 140 6.54 -15.94 -28.01
N GLN A 141 7.49 -15.26 -27.39
CA GLN A 141 7.68 -15.34 -25.95
C GLN A 141 6.56 -14.64 -25.17
N PHE A 142 6.07 -13.50 -25.68
CA PHE A 142 4.93 -12.78 -25.13
C PHE A 142 3.69 -13.67 -25.09
N ASN A 143 3.33 -14.29 -26.23
CA ASN A 143 2.17 -15.17 -26.33
C ASN A 143 2.28 -16.37 -25.38
N ARG A 144 3.47 -16.99 -25.28
CA ARG A 144 3.71 -18.09 -24.33
C ARG A 144 3.55 -17.65 -22.88
N THR A 145 4.09 -16.48 -22.51
CA THR A 145 3.97 -15.95 -21.15
C THR A 145 2.52 -15.64 -20.80
N VAL A 146 1.75 -15.06 -21.73
CA VAL A 146 0.32 -14.79 -21.55
C VAL A 146 -0.47 -16.09 -21.39
N ALA A 147 -0.25 -17.09 -22.26
CA ALA A 147 -0.91 -18.39 -22.16
C ALA A 147 -0.58 -19.12 -20.85
N HIS A 148 0.68 -19.06 -20.40
CA HIS A 148 1.09 -19.62 -19.12
C HIS A 148 0.41 -18.94 -17.93
N GLN A 149 0.29 -17.61 -17.97
CA GLN A 149 -0.42 -16.86 -16.94
C GLN A 149 -1.91 -17.25 -16.92
N HIS A 150 -2.54 -17.31 -18.09
CA HIS A 150 -3.94 -17.73 -18.21
C HIS A 150 -4.19 -19.13 -17.65
N ASN A 151 -3.32 -20.10 -17.95
CA ASN A 151 -3.43 -21.45 -17.41
C ASN A 151 -3.30 -21.48 -15.88
N LYS A 152 -2.45 -20.63 -15.31
CA LYS A 152 -2.34 -20.50 -13.84
C LYS A 152 -3.58 -19.87 -13.24
N ASP A 153 -4.14 -18.86 -13.88
CA ASP A 153 -5.36 -18.20 -13.43
C ASP A 153 -6.54 -19.19 -13.47
N LEU A 154 -6.69 -19.96 -14.55
CA LEU A 154 -7.69 -21.04 -14.66
C LEU A 154 -7.54 -22.10 -13.57
N ALA A 155 -6.30 -22.50 -13.25
CA ALA A 155 -6.05 -23.46 -12.17
C ALA A 155 -6.43 -22.88 -10.80
N ALA A 156 -6.15 -21.60 -10.56
CA ALA A 156 -6.56 -20.92 -9.33
C ALA A 156 -8.08 -20.76 -9.24
N ASP A 157 -8.75 -20.37 -10.34
CA ASP A 157 -10.20 -20.26 -10.41
C ASP A 157 -10.88 -21.62 -10.17
N HIS A 158 -10.32 -22.70 -10.73
CA HIS A 158 -10.80 -24.04 -10.47
C HIS A 158 -10.78 -24.38 -8.97
N VAL A 159 -9.68 -24.04 -8.27
CA VAL A 159 -9.57 -24.24 -6.83
C VAL A 159 -10.59 -23.36 -6.09
N ASP A 160 -10.72 -22.08 -6.44
CA ASP A 160 -11.62 -21.16 -5.76
C ASP A 160 -13.11 -21.55 -5.92
N ILE A 161 -13.49 -22.12 -7.08
CA ILE A 161 -14.86 -22.56 -7.36
C ILE A 161 -15.18 -23.90 -6.69
N ASN A 162 -14.25 -24.85 -6.75
CA ASN A 162 -14.54 -26.24 -6.39
C ASN A 162 -14.08 -26.62 -4.98
N GLU A 163 -13.08 -25.95 -4.43
CA GLU A 163 -12.55 -26.25 -3.10
C GLU A 163 -13.04 -25.24 -2.09
N LYS A 164 -13.79 -25.71 -1.09
CA LYS A 164 -14.19 -24.86 0.04
C LYS A 164 -12.99 -24.67 0.97
N PRO A 165 -12.59 -23.43 1.28
CA PRO A 165 -11.52 -23.20 2.23
C PRO A 165 -11.95 -23.66 3.64
N LEU A 166 -10.99 -24.20 4.40
CA LEU A 166 -11.23 -24.61 5.77
C LEU A 166 -11.43 -23.38 6.65
N LEU A 167 -12.50 -23.40 7.46
CA LEU A 167 -12.77 -22.37 8.44
C LEU A 167 -11.97 -22.67 9.72
N LYS A 168 -11.35 -21.65 10.31
CA LYS A 168 -10.68 -21.76 11.61
C LYS A 168 -11.68 -21.61 12.75
N LEU A 169 -12.71 -20.78 12.57
CA LEU A 169 -13.70 -20.48 13.60
C LEU A 169 -15.12 -20.69 13.05
N PRO A 170 -16.09 -21.00 13.92
CA PRO A 170 -17.48 -21.15 13.51
C PRO A 170 -18.21 -19.79 13.38
N LEU A 171 -17.51 -18.73 12.95
CA LEU A 171 -18.09 -17.38 12.84
C LEU A 171 -18.86 -17.21 11.52
N GLU A 172 -20.04 -16.60 11.59
CA GLU A 172 -20.86 -16.33 10.40
C GLU A 172 -20.16 -15.39 9.41
N MET A 173 -19.40 -14.40 9.90
CA MET A 173 -18.60 -13.52 9.06
C MET A 173 -17.55 -14.32 8.26
N GLU A 174 -16.90 -15.30 8.89
CA GLU A 174 -15.91 -16.14 8.22
C GLU A 174 -16.54 -17.00 7.12
N LYS A 175 -17.71 -17.61 7.42
CA LYS A 175 -18.50 -18.36 6.42
C LYS A 175 -18.93 -17.49 5.24
N GLN A 176 -19.28 -16.23 5.50
CA GLN A 176 -19.67 -15.29 4.46
C GLN A 176 -18.48 -14.92 3.58
N MET A 177 -17.34 -14.54 4.18
CA MET A 177 -16.15 -14.14 3.43
C MET A 177 -15.54 -15.29 2.62
N ALA A 178 -15.65 -16.53 3.10
CA ALA A 178 -15.25 -17.73 2.36
C ALA A 178 -15.99 -17.91 1.02
N LYS A 179 -17.17 -17.30 0.85
CA LYS A 179 -17.97 -17.36 -0.38
C LYS A 179 -17.70 -16.18 -1.32
N ILE A 180 -17.18 -15.07 -0.79
CA ILE A 180 -17.01 -13.81 -1.53
C ILE A 180 -15.56 -13.68 -2.03
N TYR A 181 -14.60 -14.06 -1.20
CA TYR A 181 -13.18 -13.89 -1.51
C TYR A 181 -12.60 -15.08 -2.25
N THR A 182 -11.65 -14.79 -3.15
CA THR A 182 -10.71 -15.79 -3.65
C THR A 182 -9.99 -16.44 -2.48
N ARG A 183 -9.57 -17.70 -2.58
CA ARG A 183 -8.94 -18.42 -1.47
C ARG A 183 -7.75 -17.68 -0.90
N LYS A 184 -6.95 -17.05 -1.75
CA LYS A 184 -5.79 -16.25 -1.35
C LYS A 184 -6.17 -15.06 -0.47
N ILE A 185 -7.25 -14.36 -0.80
CA ILE A 185 -7.72 -13.22 -0.01
C ILE A 185 -8.45 -13.70 1.25
N PHE A 186 -9.22 -14.79 1.15
CA PHE A 186 -9.87 -15.40 2.30
C PHE A 186 -8.87 -15.81 3.39
N LEU A 187 -7.76 -16.45 3.03
CA LEU A 187 -6.74 -16.85 4.02
C LEU A 187 -6.13 -15.64 4.74
N LYS A 188 -5.88 -14.53 4.03
CA LYS A 188 -5.42 -13.28 4.66
C LYS A 188 -6.47 -12.70 5.60
N PHE A 189 -7.73 -12.66 5.15
CA PHE A 189 -8.85 -12.20 5.97
C PHE A 189 -8.99 -13.07 7.23
N GLN A 190 -8.89 -14.40 7.10
CA GLN A 190 -9.01 -15.34 8.21
C GLN A 190 -7.89 -15.14 9.24
N ASP A 191 -6.66 -14.86 8.79
CA ASP A 191 -5.56 -14.51 9.68
C ASP A 191 -5.79 -13.16 10.38
N GLU A 192 -6.25 -12.13 9.66
CA GLU A 192 -6.60 -10.83 10.27
C GLU A 192 -7.77 -10.94 11.26
N LEU A 193 -8.79 -11.75 10.95
CA LEU A 193 -9.92 -12.03 11.84
C LEU A 193 -9.44 -12.71 13.12
N TRP A 194 -8.56 -13.72 13.01
CA TRP A 194 -7.97 -14.37 14.17
C TRP A 194 -7.21 -13.37 15.05
N GLN A 195 -6.37 -12.52 14.46
CA GLN A 195 -5.62 -11.49 15.19
C GLN A 195 -6.56 -10.48 15.87
N SER A 196 -7.69 -10.14 15.24
CA SER A 196 -8.68 -9.22 15.82
C SER A 196 -9.34 -9.78 17.08
N LEU A 197 -9.55 -11.10 17.16
CA LEU A 197 -10.23 -11.75 18.28
C LEU A 197 -9.35 -11.89 19.52
N ILE A 198 -8.04 -12.01 19.34
CA ILE A 198 -7.08 -12.06 20.46
C ILE A 198 -6.71 -10.66 20.95
N THR A 199 -7.10 -9.62 20.21
CA THR A 199 -6.82 -8.23 20.54
C THR A 199 -7.96 -7.63 21.36
N MET A 200 -7.66 -7.15 22.56
CA MET A 200 -8.68 -6.58 23.47
C MET A 200 -8.63 -5.04 23.44
N PRO A 201 -9.63 -4.37 22.83
CA PRO A 201 -9.73 -2.92 22.89
C PRO A 201 -10.04 -2.46 24.32
N GLN A 202 -9.32 -1.45 24.80
CA GLN A 202 -9.54 -0.82 26.10
C GLN A 202 -10.36 0.45 25.92
N LEU A 203 -11.48 0.61 26.62
CA LEU A 203 -12.27 1.84 26.58
C LEU A 203 -11.51 2.95 27.32
N VAL A 204 -11.22 4.05 26.62
CA VAL A 204 -10.49 5.19 27.19
C VAL A 204 -11.42 6.37 27.46
N ARG A 205 -12.41 6.60 26.59
CA ARG A 205 -13.37 7.70 26.76
C ARG A 205 -14.75 7.28 26.30
N GLU A 206 -15.78 7.74 27.01
CA GLU A 206 -17.17 7.61 26.60
C GLU A 206 -17.91 8.92 26.88
N ASN A 207 -18.72 9.34 25.91
CA ASN A 207 -19.69 10.40 26.08
C ASN A 207 -21.03 9.97 25.45
N ASP A 208 -22.02 10.87 25.44
CA ASP A 208 -23.37 10.54 24.97
C ASP A 208 -23.41 10.11 23.49
N THR A 209 -22.45 10.56 22.68
CA THR A 209 -22.43 10.35 21.22
C THR A 209 -21.36 9.37 20.75
N HIS A 210 -20.27 9.20 21.50
CA HIS A 210 -19.08 8.47 21.07
C HIS A 210 -18.49 7.58 22.17
N LYS A 211 -17.83 6.49 21.76
CA LYS A 211 -16.90 5.70 22.56
C LYS A 211 -15.53 5.68 21.89
N VAL A 212 -14.46 5.91 22.64
CA VAL A 212 -13.08 5.84 22.15
C VAL A 212 -12.36 4.69 22.84
N TYR A 213 -11.83 3.79 22.04
CA TYR A 213 -11.06 2.64 22.48
C TYR A 213 -9.60 2.79 22.06
N THR A 214 -8.70 2.26 22.87
CA THR A 214 -7.30 2.08 22.50
C THR A 214 -7.01 0.60 22.29
N VAL A 215 -6.39 0.29 21.16
CA VAL A 215 -5.93 -1.04 20.80
C VAL A 215 -4.42 -1.02 20.74
N GLU A 216 -3.78 -1.82 21.59
CA GLU A 216 -2.35 -2.07 21.50
C GLU A 216 -2.09 -3.23 20.55
N SER A 217 -1.29 -2.99 19.52
CA SER A 217 -0.82 -4.07 18.65
C SER A 217 0.36 -4.76 19.35
N GLY A 218 0.32 -6.09 19.47
CA GLY A 218 1.44 -6.88 20.00
C GLY A 218 2.74 -6.68 19.18
N PRO A 219 3.91 -7.02 19.73
CA PRO A 219 5.20 -6.68 19.14
C PRO A 219 5.52 -7.57 17.95
N HIS A 220 5.02 -7.22 16.76
CA HIS A 220 5.50 -7.84 15.53
C HIS A 220 6.83 -7.21 15.05
N ASP A 221 7.14 -5.96 15.44
CA ASP A 221 8.34 -5.23 14.98
C ASP A 221 9.07 -4.45 16.10
N GLY A 222 8.84 -4.78 17.38
CA GLY A 222 9.53 -4.12 18.51
C GLY A 222 9.10 -2.67 18.82
N VAL A 223 8.05 -2.18 18.15
CA VAL A 223 7.43 -0.87 18.42
C VAL A 223 6.01 -1.08 18.93
N HIS A 224 5.76 -0.71 20.18
CA HIS A 224 4.39 -0.62 20.71
C HIS A 224 3.66 0.51 19.99
N ARG A 225 2.56 0.18 19.30
CA ARG A 225 1.67 1.17 18.69
C ARG A 225 0.28 1.01 19.25
N ALA A 226 -0.10 1.98 20.06
CA ALA A 226 -1.47 2.18 20.49
C ALA A 226 -2.24 2.86 19.35
N ARG A 227 -3.40 2.31 19.00
CA ARG A 227 -4.31 2.86 17.98
C ARG A 227 -5.60 3.25 18.63
N GLU A 228 -6.12 4.42 18.26
CA GLU A 228 -7.41 4.88 18.74
C GLU A 228 -8.51 4.45 17.75
N ILE A 229 -9.59 3.90 18.29
CA ILE A 229 -10.81 3.57 17.57
C ILE A 229 -11.93 4.41 18.15
N ALA A 230 -12.44 5.36 17.38
CA ALA A 230 -13.61 6.16 17.73
C ALA A 230 -14.87 5.54 17.11
N TYR A 231 -15.80 5.15 17.96
CA TYR A 231 -17.12 4.63 17.60
C TYR A 231 -18.20 5.67 17.85
N ASP A 232 -18.90 6.05 16.79
CA ASP A 232 -20.07 6.95 16.82
C ASP A 232 -21.35 6.12 17.01
N LYS A 233 -22.08 6.41 18.09
CA LYS A 233 -23.28 5.67 18.50
C LYS A 233 -24.48 5.93 17.59
N GLY A 234 -24.58 7.13 17.00
CA GLY A 234 -25.73 7.53 16.20
C GLY A 234 -25.72 6.94 14.80
N SER A 235 -24.54 6.88 14.19
CA SER A 235 -24.31 6.33 12.84
C SER A 235 -23.92 4.85 12.86
N ASN A 236 -23.65 4.28 14.04
CA ASN A 236 -23.11 2.94 14.20
C ASN A 236 -21.82 2.73 13.36
N TYR A 237 -20.94 3.72 13.40
CA TYR A 237 -19.71 3.77 12.60
C TYR A 237 -18.47 3.79 13.49
N ALA A 238 -17.45 3.04 13.10
CA ALA A 238 -16.15 3.04 13.77
C ALA A 238 -15.07 3.57 12.82
N SER A 239 -14.24 4.49 13.33
CA SER A 239 -13.05 5.00 12.68
C SER A 239 -11.80 4.67 13.50
N CYS A 240 -10.70 4.39 12.83
CA CYS A 240 -9.38 4.17 13.37
C CYS A 240 -8.47 5.34 13.03
N SER A 241 -7.68 5.82 13.99
CA SER A 241 -6.71 6.90 13.77
C SER A 241 -5.74 6.64 12.60
N PHE A 242 -5.49 5.38 12.24
CA PHE A 242 -4.61 5.00 11.12
C PHE A 242 -5.28 5.02 9.74
N LYS A 243 -6.62 5.07 9.65
CA LYS A 243 -7.42 5.18 8.40
C LYS A 243 -7.16 4.15 7.29
N LYS A 244 -6.41 3.08 7.57
CA LYS A 244 -5.95 2.08 6.57
C LYS A 244 -7.08 1.48 5.72
N PHE A 245 -8.25 1.31 6.31
CA PHE A 245 -9.42 0.68 5.69
C PHE A 245 -10.60 1.65 5.52
N GLU A 246 -10.38 2.96 5.70
CA GLU A 246 -11.40 4.00 5.59
C GLU A 246 -11.39 4.64 4.20
N SER A 247 -12.56 5.06 3.71
CA SER A 247 -12.76 5.54 2.34
C SER A 247 -13.70 6.72 2.21
#